data_AF-A0A661K6C3-F1
#
_entry.id   AF-A0A661K6C3-F1
#
_cell.length_a   1.000
_cell.length_b   1.000
_cell.length_c   1.000
_cell.angle_alpha   90.00
_cell.angle_beta   90.00
_cell.angle_gamma   90.00
#
_symmetry.space_group_name_H-M   'P 1'
#
loop_
_entity.id
_entity.type
_entity.pdbx_description
1 polymer ?
#
loop_
_entity_poly.entity_id
_entity_poly.type
_entity_poly.pdbx_seq_one_letter_code
_entity_poly.pdbx_strand_id
1 'polypeptide(L)'
;MGIFAGNSPLSNRIAIRLEPDCLPLGVCTSSGTVGHSLSFGKADAVTVISKNVALADAAATAIGNVVRSPRDINRALELAQNIDGVLGIVVIVKEKLGAWGGVELVRW
;
A
#
# COMPACT_ATOMS: atom_id res chain seq x y z
N MET A 1 8.50 4.57 8.22
CA MET A 1 8.79 4.73 6.78
C MET A 1 7.72 5.59 6.14
N GLY A 2 8.10 6.69 5.49
CA GLY A 2 7.15 7.61 4.85
C GLY A 2 6.52 7.03 3.59
N ILE A 3 5.25 7.36 3.35
CA ILE A 3 4.54 6.98 2.12
C ILE A 3 4.47 8.19 1.20
N PHE A 4 5.00 8.03 -0.01
CA PHE A 4 4.85 9.00 -1.08
C PHE A 4 3.72 8.56 -2.01
N ALA A 5 2.66 9.37 -2.09
CA ALA A 5 1.43 9.07 -2.82
C ALA A 5 1.16 10.13 -3.90
N GLY A 6 2.22 10.60 -4.57
CA GLY A 6 2.13 11.51 -5.71
C GLY A 6 1.34 12.78 -5.43
N ASN A 7 0.30 13.02 -6.23
CA ASN A 7 -0.57 14.19 -6.15
C ASN A 7 -1.63 14.11 -5.05
N SER A 8 -1.71 12.99 -4.33
CA SER A 8 -2.59 12.90 -3.17
C SER A 8 -2.22 13.97 -2.14
N PRO A 9 -3.20 14.67 -1.53
CA PRO A 9 -2.93 15.59 -0.42
C PRO A 9 -2.36 14.88 0.83
N LEU A 10 -2.40 13.54 0.86
CA LEU A 10 -1.83 12.70 1.91
C LEU A 10 -0.36 12.34 1.65
N SER A 11 0.16 12.63 0.46
CA SER A 11 1.57 12.42 0.12
C SER A 11 2.48 13.21 1.06
N ASN A 12 3.58 12.60 1.53
CA ASN A 12 4.52 13.17 2.50
C ASN A 12 3.91 13.59 3.85
N ARG A 13 2.73 13.07 4.20
CA ARG A 13 2.07 13.36 5.49
C ARG A 13 1.92 12.15 6.40
N ILE A 14 2.07 10.96 5.83
CA ILE A 14 1.76 9.70 6.48
C ILE A 14 2.95 8.76 6.35
N ALA A 15 3.19 8.00 7.41
CA ALA A 15 4.20 6.97 7.46
C ALA A 15 3.69 5.72 8.18
N ILE A 16 4.35 4.60 7.93
CA ILE A 16 4.15 3.34 8.64
C ILE A 16 5.22 3.21 9.72
N ARG A 17 4.82 3.02 10.97
CA ARG A 17 5.76 2.62 12.03
C ARG A 17 6.02 1.12 11.90
N LEU A 18 7.30 0.74 11.96
CA LEU A 18 7.73 -0.65 11.99
C LEU A 18 8.42 -0.89 13.32
N GLU A 19 7.88 -1.81 14.11
CA GLU A 19 8.49 -2.19 15.38
C GLU A 19 9.71 -3.09 15.14
N PRO A 20 10.81 -2.93 15.89
CA PRO A 20 12.02 -3.75 15.74
C PRO A 20 11.75 -5.25 15.82
N ASP A 21 10.85 -5.67 16.72
CA ASP A 21 10.49 -7.07 16.95
C ASP A 21 9.79 -7.72 15.74
N CYS A 22 9.25 -6.91 14.84
CA CYS A 22 8.62 -7.39 13.63
C CYS A 22 9.61 -7.59 12.48
N LEU A 23 10.88 -7.19 12.60
CA LEU A 23 11.87 -7.32 11.53
C LEU A 23 12.43 -8.75 11.40
N PRO A 24 12.97 -9.12 10.23
CA PRO A 24 12.93 -8.39 8.96
C PRO A 24 11.53 -8.37 8.34
N LEU A 25 11.24 -7.34 7.53
CA LEU A 25 10.01 -7.19 6.74
C LEU A 25 10.37 -6.70 5.34
N GLY A 26 9.66 -7.23 4.34
CA GLY A 26 9.55 -6.65 3.01
C GLY A 26 8.40 -5.65 2.97
N VAL A 27 8.67 -4.44 2.49
CA VAL A 27 7.67 -3.41 2.27
C VAL A 27 7.83 -2.87 0.87
N CYS A 28 6.80 -3.06 0.04
CA CYS A 28 6.82 -2.66 -1.36
C CYS A 28 5.62 -1.76 -1.65
N THR A 29 5.82 -0.78 -2.53
CA THR A 29 4.77 0.16 -2.92
C THR A 29 4.59 0.16 -4.42
N SER A 30 3.34 -0.02 -4.88
CA SER A 30 2.95 0.24 -6.26
C SER A 30 2.23 1.59 -6.35
N SER A 31 2.42 2.31 -7.45
CA SER A 31 1.73 3.56 -7.74
C SER A 31 1.35 3.62 -9.21
N GLY A 32 0.14 4.11 -9.49
CA GLY A 32 -0.31 4.44 -10.85
C GLY A 32 -0.24 5.92 -11.17
N THR A 33 0.16 6.77 -10.21
CA THR A 33 0.26 8.22 -10.40
C THR A 33 1.67 8.77 -10.22
N VAL A 34 2.61 7.96 -9.73
CA VAL A 34 4.02 8.29 -9.54
C VAL A 34 4.90 7.32 -10.31
N GLY A 35 5.75 7.87 -11.19
CA GLY A 35 6.75 7.11 -11.94
C GLY A 35 6.26 6.67 -13.34
N HIS A 36 7.21 6.20 -14.16
CA HIS A 36 6.95 5.73 -15.54
C HIS A 36 6.57 4.23 -15.59
N SER A 37 6.53 3.55 -14.44
CA SER A 37 6.19 2.13 -14.35
C SER A 37 4.72 1.93 -14.71
N LEU A 38 4.45 0.99 -15.60
CA LEU A 38 3.10 0.71 -16.09
C LEU A 38 2.27 0.07 -14.97
N SER A 39 1.37 0.85 -14.37
CA SER A 39 0.29 0.36 -13.51
C SER A 39 -1.03 0.59 -14.22
N PHE A 40 -1.89 -0.44 -14.26
CA PHE A 40 -3.22 -0.33 -14.87
C PHE A 40 -4.24 0.31 -13.92
N GLY A 41 -3.86 0.48 -12.65
CA GLY A 41 -4.67 1.13 -11.63
C GLY A 41 -4.53 2.65 -11.62
N LYS A 42 -5.35 3.30 -10.80
CA LYS A 42 -5.30 4.73 -10.49
C LYS A 42 -4.97 5.01 -9.02
N ALA A 43 -4.48 4.00 -8.30
CA ALA A 43 -4.02 4.21 -6.92
C ALA A 43 -2.81 5.13 -6.90
N ASP A 44 -2.81 6.06 -5.95
CA ASP A 44 -1.67 6.94 -5.73
C ASP A 44 -0.53 6.21 -5.00
N ALA A 45 -0.88 5.32 -4.07
CA ALA A 45 0.04 4.38 -3.45
C ALA A 45 -0.71 3.14 -2.96
N VAL A 46 -0.11 1.97 -3.18
CA VAL A 46 -0.49 0.70 -2.55
C VAL A 46 0.75 0.13 -1.91
N THR A 47 0.87 0.24 -0.58
CA THR A 47 2.01 -0.24 0.19
C THR A 47 1.63 -1.53 0.90
N VAL A 48 2.36 -2.61 0.65
CA VAL A 48 2.13 -3.94 1.25
C VAL A 48 3.30 -4.33 2.13
N ILE A 49 3.00 -4.96 3.26
CA ILE A 49 3.96 -5.47 4.24
C ILE A 49 3.88 -7.00 4.26
N SER A 50 5.03 -7.67 4.17
CA SER A 50 5.15 -9.14 4.27
C SER A 50 6.50 -9.55 4.85
N LYS A 51 6.63 -10.79 5.32
CA LYS A 51 7.95 -11.40 5.59
C LYS A 51 8.71 -11.74 4.31
N ASN A 52 8.02 -11.86 3.18
CA ASN A 52 8.60 -12.14 1.87
C ASN A 52 8.51 -10.89 0.98
N VAL A 53 9.67 -10.31 0.62
CA VAL A 53 9.72 -9.08 -0.20
C VAL A 53 9.16 -9.28 -1.61
N ALA A 54 9.38 -10.45 -2.23
CA ALA A 54 8.84 -10.74 -3.55
C ALA A 54 7.31 -10.85 -3.50
N LEU A 55 6.76 -11.41 -2.41
CA LEU A 55 5.31 -11.43 -2.19
C LEU A 55 4.76 -10.01 -1.99
N ALA A 56 5.43 -9.18 -1.18
CA ALA A 56 5.00 -7.81 -0.97
C ALA A 56 4.93 -7.02 -2.29
N ASP A 57 5.93 -7.17 -3.16
CA ASP A 57 5.98 -6.50 -4.47
C ASP A 57 4.88 -6.99 -5.43
N ALA A 58 4.74 -8.31 -5.54
CA ALA A 58 3.71 -8.91 -6.40
C ALA A 58 2.29 -8.54 -5.92
N ALA A 59 2.04 -8.59 -4.61
CA ALA A 59 0.77 -8.21 -4.02
C ALA A 59 0.48 -6.71 -4.20
N ALA A 60 1.45 -5.83 -3.97
CA ALA A 60 1.29 -4.39 -4.19
C ALA A 60 0.90 -4.09 -5.64
N THR A 61 1.54 -4.76 -6.61
CA THR A 61 1.22 -4.62 -8.04
C THR A 61 -0.17 -5.17 -8.39
N ALA A 62 -0.49 -6.39 -7.95
CA ALA A 62 -1.77 -7.02 -8.22
C ALA A 62 -2.94 -6.21 -7.65
N ILE A 63 -2.80 -5.74 -6.41
CA ILE A 63 -3.82 -4.93 -5.74
C ILE A 63 -3.89 -3.53 -6.36
N GLY A 64 -2.75 -2.91 -6.69
CA GLY A 64 -2.70 -1.65 -7.40
C GLY A 64 -3.53 -1.66 -8.69
N ASN A 65 -3.44 -2.74 -9.47
CA ASN A 65 -4.17 -2.90 -10.73
C ASN A 65 -5.70 -3.00 -10.58
N VAL A 66 -6.22 -3.42 -9.42
CA VAL A 66 -7.67 -3.47 -9.20
C VAL A 66 -8.25 -2.14 -8.75
N VAL A 67 -7.43 -1.25 -8.21
CA VAL A 67 -7.87 0.04 -7.67
C VAL A 67 -7.97 1.07 -8.80
N ARG A 68 -9.20 1.48 -9.14
CA ARG A 68 -9.46 2.48 -10.20
C ARG A 68 -10.06 3.77 -9.66
N SER A 69 -10.64 3.72 -8.46
CA SER A 69 -11.29 4.83 -7.79
C SER A 69 -11.26 4.63 -6.27
N PRO A 70 -11.56 5.68 -5.48
CA PRO A 70 -11.64 5.53 -4.02
C PRO A 70 -12.70 4.52 -3.53
N ARG A 71 -13.67 4.14 -4.37
CA ARG A 71 -14.69 3.13 -4.03
C ARG A 71 -14.12 1.71 -3.98
N ASP A 72 -12.98 1.48 -4.65
CA ASP A 72 -12.35 0.17 -4.76
C ASP A 72 -11.46 -0.15 -3.54
N ILE A 73 -11.31 0.78 -2.59
CA ILE A 73 -10.44 0.62 -1.42
C ILE A 73 -10.85 -0.61 -0.61
N ASN A 74 -12.13 -0.78 -0.28
CA ASN A 74 -12.57 -1.93 0.52
C ASN A 74 -12.27 -3.26 -0.19
N ARG A 75 -12.53 -3.32 -1.51
CA ARG A 75 -12.20 -4.49 -2.33
C ARG A 75 -10.69 -4.77 -2.34
N ALA A 76 -9.85 -3.74 -2.38
CA ALA A 76 -8.41 -3.89 -2.32
C ALA A 76 -7.94 -4.44 -0.95
N LEU A 77 -8.54 -3.97 0.14
CA LEU A 77 -8.27 -4.49 1.49
C LEU A 77 -8.75 -5.93 1.66
N GLU A 78 -9.91 -6.28 1.10
CA GLU A 78 -10.43 -7.65 1.08
C GLU A 78 -9.51 -8.59 0.28
N LEU A 79 -8.98 -8.15 -0.86
CA LEU A 79 -8.00 -8.93 -1.60
C LEU A 79 -6.73 -9.17 -0.79
N ALA A 80 -6.18 -8.14 -0.15
CA ALA A 80 -4.99 -8.28 0.71
C ALA A 80 -5.20 -9.28 1.85
N GLN A 81 -6.39 -9.27 2.46
CA GLN A 81 -6.79 -10.21 3.52
C GLN A 81 -6.74 -11.68 3.09
N ASN A 82 -6.98 -11.94 1.81
CA ASN A 82 -7.01 -13.30 1.25
C ASN A 82 -5.66 -13.75 0.67
N ILE A 83 -4.60 -12.95 0.80
CA ILE A 83 -3.25 -13.32 0.34
C ILE A 83 -2.43 -13.78 1.55
N ASP A 84 -2.22 -15.09 1.64
CA ASP A 84 -1.39 -15.69 2.69
C ASP A 84 0.01 -15.08 2.70
N GLY A 85 0.44 -14.63 3.88
CA GLY A 85 1.73 -13.99 4.09
C GLY A 85 1.73 -12.47 3.88
N VAL A 86 0.63 -11.85 3.46
CA VAL A 86 0.44 -10.40 3.60
C VAL A 86 0.09 -10.08 5.04
N LEU A 87 0.91 -9.25 5.67
CA LEU A 87 0.77 -8.85 7.06
C LEU A 87 0.03 -7.53 7.24
N GLY A 88 0.06 -6.69 6.21
CA GLY A 88 -0.60 -5.40 6.25
C GLY A 88 -0.56 -4.69 4.90
N ILE A 89 -1.45 -3.72 4.75
CA ILE A 89 -1.58 -2.93 3.53
C ILE A 89 -2.05 -1.51 3.85
N VAL A 90 -1.57 -0.56 3.05
CA VAL A 90 -2.09 0.81 2.96
C VAL A 90 -2.43 1.10 1.51
N VAL A 91 -3.63 1.60 1.25
CA VAL A 91 -4.11 2.03 -0.07
C VAL A 91 -4.47 3.50 0.01
N ILE A 92 -3.86 4.31 -0.85
CA ILE A 92 -4.15 5.74 -0.98
C ILE A 92 -4.66 6.01 -2.39
N VAL A 93 -5.82 6.65 -2.47
CA VAL A 93 -6.44 7.08 -3.73
C VAL A 93 -7.08 8.45 -3.51
N LYS A 94 -6.51 9.46 -4.16
CA LYS A 94 -6.83 10.88 -3.97
C LYS A 94 -6.75 11.24 -2.49
N GLU A 95 -7.80 11.82 -1.92
CA GLU A 95 -7.90 12.19 -0.51
C GLU A 95 -8.34 11.04 0.42
N LYS A 96 -8.51 9.83 -0.09
CA LYS A 96 -8.96 8.68 0.69
C LYS A 96 -7.81 7.72 0.98
N LEU A 97 -7.88 7.13 2.16
CA LEU A 97 -6.94 6.12 2.64
C LEU A 97 -7.73 4.95 3.21
N GLY A 98 -7.26 3.74 2.92
CA GLY A 98 -7.64 2.52 3.62
C GLY A 98 -6.40 1.79 4.13
N ALA A 99 -6.51 1.11 5.26
CA ALA A 99 -5.45 0.29 5.80
C ALA A 99 -6.04 -0.97 6.46
N TRP A 100 -5.27 -2.04 6.45
CA TRP A 100 -5.61 -3.30 7.11
C TRP A 100 -4.35 -4.03 7.60
N GLY A 101 -4.50 -4.84 8.65
CA GLY A 101 -3.45 -5.69 9.19
C GLY A 101 -2.52 -4.97 10.17
N GLY A 102 -1.29 -5.47 10.30
CA GLY A 102 -0.22 -4.94 11.15
C GLY A 102 0.37 -3.63 10.63
N VAL A 103 -0.47 -2.62 10.45
CA VAL A 103 -0.11 -1.28 10.01
C VAL A 103 -0.41 -0.29 11.12
N GLU A 104 0.63 0.36 11.64
CA GLU A 104 0.48 1.56 12.47
C GLU A 104 0.81 2.80 11.63
N LEU A 105 -0.20 3.64 11.41
CA LEU A 105 -0.03 4.91 10.69
C LEU A 105 0.35 6.02 11.65
N VAL A 106 1.44 6.71 11.33
CA VAL A 106 1.93 7.89 12.06
C VAL A 106 2.01 9.08 11.12
N ARG A 107 2.00 10.30 11.69
CA ARG A 107 2.31 11.50 10.91
C ARG A 107 3.78 11.51 10.56
N TRP A 108 4.08 11.84 9.30
CA TRP A 108 5.42 12.05 8.79
C TRP A 108 5.86 13.50 9.00
#